data_AF-A0AAD0CFB2-F1
#
_entry.id   AF-A0AAD0CFB2-F1
#
_cell.length_a   1.000
_cell.length_b   1.000
_cell.length_c   1.000
_cell.angle_alpha   90.00
_cell.angle_beta   90.00
_cell.angle_gamma   90.00
#
_symmetry.space_group_name_H-M   'P 1'
#
loop_
_entity.id
_entity.type
_entity.pdbx_description
1 polymer ?
#
loop_
_entity_poly.entity_id
_entity_poly.type
_entity_poly.pdbx_seq_one_letter_code
_entity_poly.pdbx_strand_id
1 'polypeptide(L)'
;MTRLILALLACCVCFSVSSKDFTRFSTAKKHLIKTLPHNAKSLYCGCDIKKQGKKLVPDPTGCGYVPRNTFTRSGKVNKRALRIEWEHIVSAWEFGHQLQCWQNGGRKNCRKVSEKFRKMEADINNLAPAIGEINADRSNYRFGMLGGAATQYGQCDVKVNFKQRVVEPPFYARKQIADAYAYMQKTYGLKISKQQQKLFNAWQKQDLALKSTIQKM
;
A
#
# COMPACT_ATOMS: atom_id res chain seq x y z
N MET A 1 -54.81 -38.74 0.16
CA MET A 1 -54.09 -37.61 -0.47
C MET A 1 -52.98 -37.16 0.47
N THR A 2 -51.83 -37.82 0.39
CA THR A 2 -50.65 -37.58 1.25
C THR A 2 -49.73 -36.58 0.55
N ARG A 3 -49.56 -35.37 1.11
CA ARG A 3 -48.59 -34.39 0.60
C ARG A 3 -47.28 -34.54 1.37
N LEU A 4 -46.25 -35.07 0.71
CA LEU A 4 -44.85 -35.03 1.17
C LEU A 4 -44.32 -33.59 1.00
N ILE A 5 -43.94 -32.96 2.12
CA ILE A 5 -43.20 -31.70 2.12
C ILE A 5 -41.71 -32.05 2.18
N LEU A 6 -40.99 -31.91 1.06
CA LEU A 6 -39.54 -32.00 1.02
C LEU A 6 -38.94 -30.69 1.57
N ALA A 7 -38.35 -30.74 2.76
CA ALA A 7 -37.55 -29.64 3.30
C ALA A 7 -36.17 -29.64 2.63
N LEU A 8 -35.92 -28.67 1.75
CA LEU A 8 -34.62 -28.44 1.13
C LEU A 8 -33.70 -27.76 2.16
N LEU A 9 -32.81 -28.53 2.80
CA LEU A 9 -31.70 -27.99 3.59
C LEU A 9 -30.70 -27.32 2.63
N ALA A 10 -30.75 -25.99 2.52
CA ALA A 10 -29.74 -25.21 1.83
C ALA A 10 -28.44 -25.22 2.67
N CYS A 11 -27.55 -26.16 2.36
CA CYS A 11 -26.22 -26.24 2.95
C CYS A 11 -25.39 -25.04 2.47
N CYS A 12 -25.31 -23.98 3.29
CA CYS A 12 -24.34 -22.90 3.08
C CYS A 12 -22.94 -23.48 3.26
N VAL A 13 -22.30 -23.82 2.15
CA VAL A 13 -20.87 -24.16 2.12
C VAL A 13 -20.10 -22.88 2.44
N CYS A 14 -19.73 -22.70 3.71
CA CYS A 14 -18.77 -21.70 4.14
C CYS A 14 -17.40 -22.07 3.56
N PHE A 15 -17.06 -21.53 2.40
CA PHE A 15 -15.70 -21.57 1.90
C PHE A 15 -14.82 -20.75 2.84
N SER A 16 -14.08 -21.43 3.72
CA SER A 16 -12.99 -20.82 4.47
C SER A 16 -11.90 -20.41 3.47
N VAL A 17 -11.93 -19.15 3.03
CA VAL A 17 -10.80 -18.54 2.32
C VAL A 17 -9.61 -18.54 3.28
N SER A 18 -8.70 -19.49 3.08
CA SER A 18 -7.44 -19.55 3.81
C SER A 18 -6.59 -18.35 3.38
N SER A 19 -6.55 -17.32 4.23
CA SER A 19 -5.63 -16.20 4.06
C SER A 19 -4.21 -16.72 4.20
N LYS A 20 -3.36 -16.41 3.21
CA LYS A 20 -1.97 -16.84 3.22
C LYS A 20 -1.18 -15.97 4.20
N ASP A 21 -0.93 -16.51 5.38
CA ASP A 21 -0.22 -15.78 6.43
C ASP A 21 1.30 -15.92 6.27
N PHE A 22 2.00 -14.78 6.32
CA PHE A 22 3.45 -14.72 6.29
C PHE A 22 4.00 -14.24 7.63
N THR A 23 5.12 -14.84 8.05
CA THR A 23 5.82 -14.45 9.29
C THR A 23 7.14 -13.72 9.02
N ARG A 24 7.51 -13.54 7.75
CA ARG A 24 8.74 -12.83 7.35
C ARG A 24 8.47 -11.98 6.12
N PHE A 25 8.86 -10.71 6.18
CA PHE A 25 8.70 -9.79 5.05
C PHE A 25 9.38 -10.29 3.76
N SER A 26 10.51 -10.99 3.87
CA SER A 26 11.20 -11.54 2.70
C SER A 26 10.40 -12.64 1.99
N THR A 27 9.64 -13.46 2.71
CA THR A 27 8.81 -14.51 2.12
C THR A 27 7.54 -13.92 1.50
N ALA A 28 6.91 -12.95 2.18
CA ALA A 28 5.79 -12.19 1.63
C ALA A 28 6.17 -11.51 0.30
N LYS A 29 7.31 -10.80 0.25
CA LYS A 29 7.80 -10.18 -0.99
C LYS A 29 8.06 -11.19 -2.11
N LYS A 30 8.68 -12.33 -1.80
CA LYS A 30 8.94 -13.37 -2.81
C LYS A 30 7.62 -13.88 -3.40
N HIS A 31 6.61 -14.10 -2.55
CA HIS A 31 5.29 -14.48 -3.00
C HIS A 31 4.67 -13.41 -3.90
N LEU A 32 4.64 -12.16 -3.43
CA LEU A 32 4.06 -11.04 -4.17
C LEU A 32 4.74 -10.79 -5.53
N ILE A 33 6.05 -10.98 -5.65
CA ILE A 33 6.77 -10.90 -6.94
C ILE A 33 6.38 -12.06 -7.87
N LYS A 34 6.13 -13.25 -7.31
CA LYS A 34 5.74 -14.44 -8.09
C LYS A 34 4.30 -14.33 -8.58
N THR A 35 3.40 -13.77 -7.77
CA THR A 35 1.97 -13.69 -8.05
C THR A 35 1.52 -12.31 -8.50
N LEU A 36 2.45 -11.43 -8.88
CA LEU A 36 2.12 -10.09 -9.35
C LEU A 36 1.28 -10.21 -10.64
N PRO A 37 0.05 -9.65 -10.68
CA PRO A 37 -0.76 -9.65 -11.89
C PRO A 37 -0.06 -8.95 -13.05
N HIS A 38 -0.31 -9.41 -14.27
CA HIS A 38 0.28 -8.80 -15.47
C HIS A 38 -0.12 -7.34 -15.68
N ASN A 39 -1.32 -6.97 -15.25
CA ASN A 39 -1.87 -5.61 -15.29
C ASN A 39 -1.60 -4.81 -14.01
N ALA A 40 -0.72 -5.29 -13.12
CA ALA A 40 -0.42 -4.59 -11.88
C ALA A 40 0.25 -3.23 -12.17
N LYS A 41 -0.23 -2.20 -11.49
CA LYS A 41 0.27 -0.83 -11.60
C LYS A 41 0.97 -0.40 -10.30
N SER A 42 1.89 0.55 -10.39
CA SER A 42 2.51 1.15 -9.20
C SER A 42 1.49 2.00 -8.42
N LEU A 43 1.50 1.89 -7.09
CA LEU A 43 0.51 2.48 -6.19
C LEU A 43 0.30 3.98 -6.43
N TYR A 44 1.39 4.75 -6.48
CA TYR A 44 1.34 6.21 -6.48
C TYR A 44 1.33 6.84 -7.87
N CYS A 45 1.74 6.13 -8.92
CA CYS A 45 1.84 6.70 -10.27
C CYS A 45 1.08 5.94 -11.34
N GLY A 46 0.47 4.79 -11.02
CA GLY A 46 -0.27 4.03 -12.01
C GLY A 46 0.60 3.50 -13.15
N CYS A 47 1.92 3.43 -12.97
CA CYS A 47 2.84 2.96 -14.00
C CYS A 47 2.76 1.45 -14.15
N ASP A 48 2.84 0.95 -15.38
CA ASP A 48 3.01 -0.48 -15.64
C ASP A 48 4.29 -1.00 -15.00
N ILE A 49 4.26 -2.28 -14.63
CA ILE A 49 5.39 -2.93 -13.97
C ILE A 49 5.93 -4.03 -14.88
N LYS A 50 7.16 -3.84 -15.37
CA LYS A 50 7.88 -4.82 -16.16
C LYS A 50 8.76 -5.69 -15.28
N LYS A 51 8.78 -6.99 -15.55
CA LYS A 51 9.69 -7.93 -14.89
C LYS A 51 10.97 -8.07 -15.72
N GLN A 52 12.11 -7.68 -15.15
CA GLN A 52 13.44 -7.84 -15.76
C GLN A 52 14.27 -8.79 -14.89
N GLY A 53 14.29 -10.06 -15.27
CA GLY A 53 14.86 -11.13 -14.44
C GLY A 53 14.18 -11.20 -13.06
N LYS A 54 14.94 -10.96 -12.00
CA LYS A 54 14.43 -10.92 -10.60
C LYS A 54 13.92 -9.53 -10.17
N LYS A 55 14.09 -8.51 -11.00
CA LYS A 55 13.74 -7.12 -10.68
C LYS A 55 12.37 -6.77 -11.28
N LEU A 56 11.64 -5.91 -10.57
CA LEU A 56 10.46 -5.24 -11.07
C LEU A 56 10.85 -3.80 -11.38
N VAL A 57 10.51 -3.32 -12.57
CA VAL A 57 10.91 -2.01 -13.10
C VAL A 57 9.65 -1.25 -13.52
N PRO A 58 9.48 0.02 -13.13
CA PRO A 58 8.37 0.83 -13.61
C PRO A 58 8.57 1.17 -15.09
N ASP A 59 7.49 1.10 -15.86
CA ASP A 59 7.44 1.63 -17.22
C ASP A 59 6.80 3.04 -17.19
N PRO A 60 7.59 4.10 -17.44
CA PRO A 60 7.09 5.47 -17.41
C PRO A 60 6.24 5.85 -18.63
N THR A 61 6.27 5.07 -19.71
CA THR A 61 5.70 5.44 -21.02
C THR A 61 4.21 5.78 -20.93
N GLY A 62 3.44 4.98 -20.18
CA GLY A 62 1.99 5.16 -20.05
C GLY A 62 1.53 6.05 -18.88
N CYS A 63 2.41 6.32 -17.90
CA CYS A 63 2.06 7.09 -16.69
C CYS A 63 2.75 8.46 -16.61
N GLY A 64 3.69 8.76 -17.52
CA GLY A 64 4.43 10.03 -17.56
C GLY A 64 5.29 10.29 -16.33
N TYR A 65 5.71 9.26 -15.59
CA TYR A 65 6.60 9.40 -14.44
C TYR A 65 7.97 9.93 -14.86
N VAL A 66 8.42 10.97 -14.16
CA VAL A 66 9.77 11.53 -14.28
C VAL A 66 10.40 11.56 -12.89
N PRO A 67 11.64 11.07 -12.69
CA PRO A 67 12.30 11.12 -11.39
C PRO A 67 12.49 12.55 -10.90
N ARG A 68 12.22 12.81 -9.62
CA ARG A 68 12.50 14.11 -8.99
C ARG A 68 14.00 14.37 -8.93
N ASN A 69 14.79 13.32 -8.67
CA ASN A 69 16.25 13.36 -8.79
C ASN A 69 16.72 12.22 -9.70
N THR A 70 17.10 12.55 -10.92
CA THR A 70 17.72 11.59 -11.86
C THR A 70 19.07 11.09 -11.33
N PHE A 71 19.81 11.95 -10.63
CA PHE A 71 21.12 11.64 -10.05
C PHE A 71 21.12 11.83 -8.53
N THR A 72 21.92 11.03 -7.83
CA THR A 72 22.23 11.23 -6.41
C THR A 72 23.13 12.45 -6.23
N ARG A 73 23.29 12.91 -4.98
CA ARG A 73 24.24 13.99 -4.64
C ARG A 73 25.69 13.71 -5.07
N SER A 74 26.04 12.43 -5.22
CA SER A 74 27.35 11.98 -5.70
C SER A 74 27.44 11.80 -7.22
N GLY A 75 26.48 12.31 -7.99
CA GLY A 75 26.46 12.26 -9.45
C GLY A 75 26.11 10.89 -10.05
N LYS A 76 25.74 9.89 -9.23
CA LYS A 76 25.38 8.56 -9.72
C LYS A 76 23.90 8.51 -10.08
N VAL A 77 23.52 7.70 -11.07
CA VAL A 77 22.11 7.47 -11.41
C VAL A 77 21.33 7.02 -10.17
N ASN A 78 20.17 7.63 -9.95
CA ASN A 78 19.25 7.26 -8.87
C ASN A 78 18.60 5.90 -9.16
N LYS A 79 19.26 4.83 -8.72
CA LYS A 79 18.78 3.45 -8.89
C LYS A 79 17.40 3.18 -8.27
N ARG A 80 16.94 4.02 -7.34
CA ARG A 80 15.60 3.88 -6.73
C ARG A 80 14.49 4.31 -7.65
N ALA A 81 14.72 5.28 -8.52
CA ALA A 81 13.76 5.67 -9.55
C ALA A 81 13.54 4.57 -10.60
N LEU A 82 14.49 3.64 -10.75
CA LEU A 82 14.50 2.60 -11.79
C LEU A 82 14.01 1.22 -11.31
N ARG A 83 13.39 1.13 -10.13
CA ARG A 83 12.91 -0.15 -9.59
C ARG A 83 11.63 0.03 -8.80
N ILE A 84 10.83 -1.03 -8.77
CA ILE A 84 9.72 -1.15 -7.83
C ILE A 84 10.25 -1.64 -6.49
N GLU A 85 9.74 -1.02 -5.43
CA GLU A 85 9.90 -1.45 -4.04
C GLU A 85 8.52 -1.79 -3.46
N TRP A 86 8.48 -2.71 -2.51
CA TRP A 86 7.25 -3.04 -1.79
C TRP A 86 7.05 -2.00 -0.70
N GLU A 87 6.07 -1.13 -0.91
CA GLU A 87 5.61 -0.10 0.02
C GLU A 87 4.82 -0.75 1.15
N HIS A 88 5.08 -0.29 2.38
CA HIS A 88 4.24 -0.54 3.54
C HIS A 88 3.25 0.62 3.64
N ILE A 89 2.01 0.44 3.15
CA ILE A 89 1.02 1.54 3.06
C ILE A 89 0.85 2.19 4.43
N VAL A 90 0.51 1.41 5.46
CA VAL A 90 0.77 1.75 6.85
C VAL A 90 2.24 1.47 7.11
N SER A 91 3.02 2.54 7.34
CA SER A 91 4.48 2.41 7.43
C SER A 91 4.91 1.49 8.58
N ALA A 92 6.05 0.82 8.43
CA ALA A 92 6.59 -0.02 9.50
C ALA A 92 6.88 0.73 10.80
N TRP A 93 7.20 2.02 10.68
CA TRP A 93 7.34 2.88 11.84
C TRP A 93 5.99 3.07 12.54
N GLU A 94 4.91 3.34 11.82
CA GLU A 94 3.60 3.62 12.39
C GLU A 94 3.08 2.46 13.25
N PHE A 95 3.13 1.23 12.75
CA PHE A 95 2.69 0.04 13.52
C PHE A 95 3.74 -0.51 14.50
N GLY A 96 4.97 0.01 14.48
CA GLY A 96 6.10 -0.57 15.21
C GLY A 96 6.71 0.31 16.29
N HIS A 97 6.72 1.63 16.13
CA HIS A 97 7.54 2.54 16.93
C HIS A 97 7.20 2.54 18.42
N GLN A 98 5.97 2.21 18.80
CA GLN A 98 5.56 2.14 20.21
C GLN A 98 5.87 0.79 20.88
N LEU A 99 6.36 -0.20 20.13
CA LEU A 99 6.71 -1.50 20.69
C LEU A 99 8.05 -1.45 21.43
N GLN A 100 8.17 -2.18 22.53
CA GLN A 100 9.42 -2.25 23.30
C GLN A 100 10.61 -2.71 22.44
N CYS A 101 10.39 -3.65 21.53
CA CYS A 101 11.44 -4.10 20.61
C CYS A 101 12.01 -2.95 19.76
N TRP A 102 11.18 -1.95 19.44
CA TRP A 102 11.58 -0.82 18.61
C TRP A 102 12.40 0.17 19.42
N GLN A 103 12.02 0.38 20.69
CA GLN A 103 12.82 1.17 21.62
C GLN A 103 14.20 0.51 21.84
N ASN A 104 14.24 -0.82 21.93
CA ASN A 104 15.47 -1.59 22.18
C ASN A 104 16.28 -1.93 20.91
N GLY A 105 16.21 -1.12 19.84
CA GLY A 105 17.02 -1.35 18.62
C GLY A 105 16.26 -1.31 17.29
N GLY A 106 15.12 -0.61 17.27
CA GLY A 106 14.36 -0.27 16.08
C GLY A 106 13.78 -1.45 15.32
N ARG A 107 13.45 -1.20 14.06
CA ARG A 107 12.89 -2.20 13.13
C ARG A 107 13.74 -3.49 13.05
N LYS A 108 15.07 -3.36 13.12
CA LYS A 108 16.00 -4.52 13.06
C LYS A 108 15.80 -5.43 14.27
N ASN A 109 15.67 -4.86 15.47
CA ASN A 109 15.40 -5.65 16.67
C ASN A 109 14.00 -6.25 16.64
N CYS A 110 12.97 -5.47 16.28
CA CYS A 110 11.60 -5.99 16.19
C CYS A 110 11.45 -7.19 15.24
N ARG A 111 12.16 -7.19 14.10
CA ARG A 111 12.19 -8.36 13.21
C ARG A 111 12.71 -9.62 13.89
N LYS A 112 13.66 -9.49 14.83
CA LYS A 112 14.26 -10.62 15.54
C LYS A 112 13.36 -11.11 16.67
N VAL A 113 12.86 -10.20 17.51
CA VAL A 113 12.29 -10.58 18.81
C VAL A 113 10.77 -10.49 18.90
N SER A 114 10.10 -9.74 18.02
CA SER A 114 8.65 -9.53 18.11
C SER A 114 7.90 -10.29 17.02
N GLU A 115 7.18 -11.35 17.40
CA GLU A 115 6.28 -12.07 16.49
C GLU A 115 5.16 -11.17 15.98
N LYS A 116 4.55 -10.38 16.87
CA LYS A 116 3.53 -9.40 16.50
C LYS A 116 4.02 -8.45 15.41
N PHE A 117 5.22 -7.88 15.57
CA PHE A 117 5.80 -7.01 14.55
C PHE A 117 6.05 -7.73 13.23
N ARG A 118 6.59 -8.95 13.28
CA ARG A 118 6.85 -9.76 12.08
C ARG A 118 5.59 -10.07 11.29
N LYS A 119 4.48 -10.39 11.97
CA LYS A 119 3.16 -10.61 11.34
C LYS A 119 2.68 -9.33 10.62
N MET A 120 2.64 -8.20 11.33
CA MET A 120 2.26 -6.91 10.74
C MET A 120 3.13 -6.50 9.55
N GLU A 121 4.45 -6.74 9.63
CA GLU A 121 5.38 -6.37 8.56
C GLU A 121 5.27 -7.27 7.32
N ALA A 122 4.90 -8.53 7.50
CA ALA A 122 4.79 -9.50 6.42
C ALA A 122 3.38 -9.58 5.82
N ASP A 123 2.41 -8.85 6.38
CA ASP A 123 1.03 -8.85 5.94
C ASP A 123 0.89 -8.24 4.53
N ILE A 124 0.43 -9.07 3.59
CA ILE A 124 0.30 -8.66 2.19
C ILE A 124 -0.82 -7.66 1.95
N ASN A 125 -1.81 -7.55 2.86
CA ASN A 125 -2.89 -6.56 2.75
C ASN A 125 -2.38 -5.12 2.97
N ASN A 126 -1.18 -4.97 3.51
CA ASN A 126 -0.51 -3.69 3.73
C ASN A 126 0.67 -3.46 2.76
N LEU A 127 0.82 -4.31 1.74
CA LEU A 127 1.94 -4.25 0.78
C LEU A 127 1.45 -3.92 -0.63
N ALA A 128 2.06 -2.91 -1.24
CA ALA A 128 1.77 -2.52 -2.61
C ALA A 128 3.07 -2.23 -3.38
N PRO A 129 3.11 -2.45 -4.70
CA PRO A 129 4.27 -2.06 -5.50
C PRO A 129 4.31 -0.53 -5.65
N ALA A 130 5.44 0.09 -5.36
CA ALA A 130 5.65 1.53 -5.55
C ALA A 130 6.98 1.80 -6.24
N ILE A 131 7.09 2.91 -6.97
CA ILE A 131 8.38 3.36 -7.51
C ILE A 131 9.32 3.67 -6.35
N GLY A 132 10.53 3.14 -6.40
CA GLY A 132 11.47 3.19 -5.27
C GLY A 132 11.84 4.61 -4.83
N GLU A 133 11.90 5.59 -5.74
CA GLU A 133 12.13 7.00 -5.35
C GLU A 133 10.96 7.56 -4.53
N ILE A 134 9.72 7.34 -4.97
CA ILE A 134 8.54 7.84 -4.27
C ILE A 134 8.35 7.12 -2.93
N ASN A 135 8.63 5.81 -2.87
CA ASN A 135 8.72 5.07 -1.62
C ASN A 135 9.78 5.69 -0.66
N ALA A 136 10.89 6.20 -1.20
CA ALA A 136 11.91 6.92 -0.43
C ALA A 136 11.35 8.20 0.17
N ASP A 137 10.80 9.03 -0.71
CA ASP A 137 10.39 10.39 -0.43
C ASP A 137 9.17 10.39 0.51
N ARG A 138 8.28 9.39 0.37
CA ARG A 138 7.16 9.16 1.29
C ARG A 138 7.63 8.86 2.70
N SER A 139 8.73 8.11 2.88
CA SER A 139 9.29 7.80 4.20
C SER A 139 8.24 7.19 5.16
N ASN A 140 8.08 7.75 6.36
CA ASN A 140 6.99 7.47 7.30
C ASN A 140 6.04 8.67 7.43
N TYR A 141 5.89 9.46 6.36
CA TYR A 141 5.01 10.63 6.36
C TYR A 141 3.55 10.20 6.36
N ARG A 142 2.74 10.98 7.07
CA ARG A 142 1.29 10.77 7.11
C ARG A 142 0.67 11.14 5.78
N PHE A 143 -0.45 10.52 5.47
CA PHE A 143 -1.24 10.92 4.32
C PHE A 143 -2.06 12.19 4.63
N GLY A 144 -2.31 13.00 3.60
CA GLY A 144 -3.06 14.24 3.73
C GLY A 144 -3.41 14.85 2.39
N MET A 145 -4.08 16.00 2.42
CA MET A 145 -4.32 16.83 1.25
C MET A 145 -3.35 18.02 1.31
N LEU A 146 -2.72 18.35 0.18
CA LEU A 146 -1.74 19.42 0.04
C LEU A 146 -2.23 20.42 -1.02
N GLY A 147 -1.94 21.71 -0.81
CA GLY A 147 -2.18 22.74 -1.82
C GLY A 147 -1.19 22.64 -2.99
N GLY A 148 -1.48 23.38 -4.06
CA GLY A 148 -0.63 23.46 -5.25
C GLY A 148 -0.71 22.26 -6.19
N ALA A 149 -0.03 22.37 -7.33
CA ALA A 149 0.04 21.34 -8.37
C ALA A 149 1.09 20.26 -8.04
N ALA A 150 0.87 19.03 -8.52
CA ALA A 150 1.84 17.94 -8.42
C ALA A 150 2.89 18.06 -9.54
N THR A 151 4.04 18.67 -9.23
CA THR A 151 5.10 18.91 -10.23
C THR A 151 6.38 18.10 -9.99
N GLN A 152 6.44 17.35 -8.90
CA GLN A 152 7.67 16.69 -8.43
C GLN A 152 8.08 15.48 -9.26
N TYR A 153 7.14 14.79 -9.90
CA TYR A 153 7.36 13.46 -10.49
C TYR A 153 6.80 13.32 -11.93
N GLY A 154 6.85 14.39 -12.73
CA GLY A 154 6.25 14.42 -14.06
C GLY A 154 4.73 14.47 -13.99
N GLN A 155 4.05 13.58 -14.73
CA GLN A 155 2.57 13.47 -14.74
C GLN A 155 2.01 12.67 -13.56
N CYS A 156 2.87 12.17 -12.68
CA CYS A 156 2.43 11.45 -11.50
C CYS A 156 1.89 12.42 -10.43
N ASP A 157 0.59 12.38 -10.19
CA ASP A 157 -0.16 13.23 -9.25
C ASP A 157 0.07 12.92 -7.76
N VAL A 158 1.32 12.63 -7.39
CA VAL A 158 1.74 12.50 -6.00
C VAL A 158 2.46 13.78 -5.56
N LYS A 159 2.11 14.29 -4.37
CA LYS A 159 2.75 15.45 -3.77
C LYS A 159 3.43 15.05 -2.47
N VAL A 160 4.67 15.47 -2.26
CA VAL A 160 5.42 15.20 -1.05
C VAL A 160 5.90 16.50 -0.44
N ASN A 161 5.31 16.88 0.69
CA ASN A 161 5.78 18.01 1.48
C ASN A 161 6.75 17.52 2.56
N PHE A 162 8.05 17.60 2.28
CA PHE A 162 9.12 17.15 3.20
C PHE A 162 9.14 17.92 4.52
N LYS A 163 8.84 19.23 4.49
CA LYS A 163 8.86 20.09 5.68
C LYS A 163 7.70 19.74 6.63
N GLN A 164 6.49 19.57 6.07
CA GLN A 164 5.30 19.19 6.85
C GLN A 164 5.21 17.69 7.12
N ARG A 165 6.04 16.88 6.46
CA ARG A 165 6.04 15.41 6.53
C ARG A 165 4.67 14.82 6.18
N VAL A 166 4.13 15.28 5.04
CA VAL A 166 2.83 14.87 4.50
C VAL A 166 2.98 14.44 3.04
N VAL A 167 2.26 13.40 2.66
CA VAL A 167 2.09 12.97 1.27
C VAL A 167 0.63 13.06 0.88
N GLU A 168 0.36 13.70 -0.26
CA GLU A 168 -0.93 13.58 -0.94
C GLU A 168 -0.79 12.55 -2.07
N PRO A 169 -1.48 11.40 -1.96
CA PRO A 169 -1.50 10.41 -3.03
C PRO A 169 -2.48 10.82 -4.15
N PRO A 170 -2.29 10.29 -5.37
CA PRO A 170 -3.23 10.52 -6.45
C PRO A 170 -4.61 9.97 -6.10
N PHE A 171 -5.65 10.50 -6.75
CA PHE A 171 -7.04 10.16 -6.44
C PHE A 171 -7.32 8.64 -6.46
N TYR A 172 -6.85 7.95 -7.51
CA TYR A 172 -7.09 6.51 -7.69
C TYR A 172 -6.46 5.62 -6.60
N ALA A 173 -5.42 6.09 -5.90
CA ALA A 173 -4.74 5.31 -4.86
C ALA A 173 -5.40 5.44 -3.48
N ARG A 174 -6.22 6.48 -3.27
CA ARG A 174 -6.75 6.88 -1.95
C ARG A 174 -7.57 5.80 -1.29
N LYS A 175 -8.42 5.10 -2.04
CA LYS A 175 -9.25 4.02 -1.50
C LYS A 175 -8.39 2.87 -1.00
N GLN A 176 -7.45 2.38 -1.82
CA GLN A 176 -6.56 1.28 -1.42
C GLN A 176 -5.78 1.64 -0.16
N ILE A 177 -5.34 2.90 -0.05
CA ILE A 177 -4.66 3.41 1.14
C ILE A 177 -5.61 3.36 2.36
N ALA A 178 -6.80 3.93 2.24
CA ALA A 178 -7.78 3.95 3.32
C ALA A 178 -8.19 2.54 3.77
N ASP A 179 -8.37 1.61 2.84
CA ASP A 179 -8.71 0.22 3.13
C ASP A 179 -7.58 -0.50 3.86
N ALA A 180 -6.32 -0.28 3.48
CA ALA A 180 -5.17 -0.84 4.21
C ALA A 180 -5.09 -0.31 5.64
N TYR A 181 -5.34 0.99 5.86
CA TYR A 181 -5.40 1.56 7.21
C TYR A 181 -6.55 0.97 8.04
N ALA A 182 -7.75 0.87 7.47
CA ALA A 182 -8.90 0.27 8.13
C ALA A 182 -8.66 -1.21 8.47
N TYR A 183 -8.05 -1.96 7.54
CA TYR A 183 -7.62 -3.33 7.76
C TYR A 183 -6.62 -3.44 8.91
N MET A 184 -5.54 -2.65 8.90
CA MET A 184 -4.52 -2.70 9.94
C MET A 184 -5.06 -2.29 11.32
N GLN A 185 -6.00 -1.34 11.36
CA GLN A 185 -6.74 -0.98 12.58
C GLN A 185 -7.58 -2.15 13.10
N LYS A 186 -8.39 -2.77 12.24
CA LYS A 186 -9.26 -3.89 12.61
C LYS A 186 -8.45 -5.13 13.04
N THR A 187 -7.42 -5.48 12.28
CA THR A 187 -6.65 -6.73 12.45
C THR A 187 -5.64 -6.64 13.59
N TYR A 188 -4.99 -5.49 13.77
CA TYR A 188 -3.86 -5.35 14.71
C TYR A 188 -4.09 -4.32 15.82
N GLY A 189 -5.27 -3.67 15.86
CA GLY A 189 -5.57 -2.62 16.83
C GLY A 189 -4.75 -1.35 16.61
N LEU A 190 -4.35 -1.05 15.37
CA LEU A 190 -3.62 0.17 15.04
C LEU A 190 -4.44 1.41 15.48
N LYS A 191 -3.84 2.25 16.32
CA LYS A 191 -4.46 3.51 16.74
C LYS A 191 -4.28 4.55 15.63
N ILE A 192 -5.40 5.01 15.07
CA ILE A 192 -5.43 6.06 14.04
C ILE A 192 -6.02 7.32 14.68
N SER A 193 -5.42 8.48 14.43
CA SER A 193 -5.94 9.75 14.95
C SER A 193 -7.31 10.07 14.36
N LYS A 194 -8.17 10.79 15.10
CA LYS A 194 -9.50 11.19 14.62
C LYS A 194 -9.43 11.93 13.27
N GLN A 195 -8.39 12.74 13.05
CA GLN A 195 -8.18 13.46 11.80
C GLN A 195 -7.86 12.52 10.63
N GLN A 196 -6.94 11.57 10.80
CA GLN A 196 -6.64 10.58 9.77
C GLN A 196 -7.84 9.66 9.52
N GLN A 197 -8.57 9.26 10.56
CA GLN A 197 -9.78 8.47 10.39
C GLN A 197 -10.83 9.18 9.54
N LYS A 198 -11.08 10.47 9.79
CA LYS A 198 -12.00 11.27 8.96
C LYS A 198 -11.54 11.34 7.50
N LEU A 199 -10.24 11.52 7.26
CA LEU A 199 -9.66 11.54 5.91
C LEU A 199 -9.89 10.21 5.18
N PHE A 200 -9.52 9.09 5.81
CA PHE A 200 -9.66 7.76 5.19
C PHE A 200 -11.13 7.39 4.94
N ASN A 201 -12.03 7.72 5.87
CA ASN A 201 -13.47 7.53 5.66
C ASN A 201 -13.99 8.35 4.47
N ALA A 202 -13.50 9.58 4.28
CA ALA A 202 -13.86 10.39 3.12
C ALA A 202 -13.36 9.76 1.81
N TRP A 203 -12.13 9.26 1.79
CA TRP A 203 -11.55 8.59 0.62
C TRP A 203 -12.30 7.31 0.23
N GLN A 204 -12.75 6.52 1.20
CA GLN A 204 -13.58 5.34 0.92
C GLN A 204 -14.92 5.72 0.29
N LYS A 205 -15.54 6.82 0.74
CA LYS A 205 -16.82 7.31 0.19
C LYS A 205 -16.67 7.92 -1.21
N GLN A 206 -15.55 8.58 -1.50
CA GLN A 206 -15.30 9.19 -2.82
C GLN A 206 -15.31 8.15 -3.95
N ASP A 207 -14.74 6.96 -3.74
CA ASP A 207 -14.76 5.89 -4.74
C ASP A 207 -16.18 5.33 -4.98
N LEU A 208 -16.98 5.18 -3.93
CA LEU A 208 -18.37 4.73 -4.04
C LEU A 208 -19.20 5.69 -4.90
N ALA A 209 -19.00 7.00 -4.69
CA ALA A 209 -19.66 8.03 -5.49
C ALA A 209 -19.25 7.94 -6.97
N LEU A 210 -17.95 7.76 -7.27
CA LEU A 210 -17.47 7.63 -8.64
C LEU A 210 -18.07 6.40 -9.35
N LYS A 211 -18.07 5.24 -8.70
CA LYS A 211 -18.66 4.01 -9.25
C LYS A 211 -20.15 4.16 -9.53
N SER A 212 -20.90 4.77 -8.61
CA SER A 212 -22.32 5.01 -8.82
C SER A 212 -22.62 5.99 -9.96
N THR A 213 -21.67 6.89 -10.27
CA THR A 213 -21.80 7.83 -11.39
C THR A 213 -21.53 7.12 -12.71
N ILE A 214 -20.47 6.30 -12.79
CA ILE A 214 -20.16 5.50 -13.98
C ILE A 214 -21.27 4.51 -14.30
N GLN A 215 -21.90 3.88 -13.30
CA GLN A 215 -23.00 2.94 -13.52
C GLN A 215 -24.30 3.61 -14.01
N LYS A 216 -24.41 4.94 -13.87
CA LYS A 216 -25.57 5.72 -14.33
C LYS A 216 -25.36 6.36 -15.71
N MET A 217 -24.16 6.25 -16.27
CA MET A 217 -23.82 6.65 -17.64
C MET A 217 -23.93 5.45 -18.57
#